data_AF-A0A943GJC7-F1
#
_entry.id   AF-A0A943GJC7-F1
#
_cell.length_a   1.000
_cell.length_b   1.000
_cell.length_c   1.000
_cell.angle_alpha   90.00
_cell.angle_beta   90.00
_cell.angle_gamma   90.00
#
_symmetry.space_group_name_H-M   'P 1'
#
loop_
_entity.id
_entity.type
_entity.pdbx_description
1 polymer ?
#
loop_
_entity_poly.entity_id
_entity_poly.type
_entity_poly.pdbx_seq_one_letter_code
_entity_poly.pdbx_strand_id
1 'polypeptide(L)'
;MRIEIPEYKTLELDTIFLDFNGTIAVDGVIPKSVCQRLITLAGNFRIYVLTADTNGTAKEQCEQLPVYLQTFPSGNARDYKKELLKSVGARRCAAFGNGRNDELMLKEAAFSVAVMGKEGVYGKLLKEADICVSSIEDGLELLIHPNRLIAGLRG
;
A
#
# COMPACT_ATOMS: atom_id res chain seq x y z
N MET A 1 3.09 -12.39 8.75
CA MET A 1 2.25 -11.92 9.87
C MET A 1 0.87 -12.54 9.77
N ARG A 2 0.39 -13.20 10.83
CA ARG A 2 -0.98 -13.74 10.90
C ARG A 2 -1.83 -12.89 11.84
N ILE A 3 -2.98 -12.41 11.38
CA ILE A 3 -3.94 -11.61 12.17
C ILE A 3 -5.29 -12.32 12.13
N GLU A 4 -5.78 -12.77 13.28
CA GLU A 4 -7.17 -13.22 13.41
C GLU A 4 -8.06 -12.02 13.70
N ILE A 5 -9.01 -11.73 12.81
CA ILE A 5 -10.01 -10.68 13.01
C ILE A 5 -11.32 -11.38 13.43
N PRO A 6 -11.79 -11.18 14.67
CA PRO A 6 -13.01 -11.81 15.16
C PRO A 6 -14.20 -11.50 14.25
N GLU A 7 -15.03 -12.52 13.99
CA GLU A 7 -16.26 -12.44 13.20
C GLU A 7 -16.09 -12.03 11.73
N TYR A 8 -14.85 -11.89 11.24
CA TYR A 8 -14.58 -11.43 9.88
C TYR A 8 -13.71 -12.40 9.06
N LYS A 9 -12.37 -12.32 9.16
CA LYS A 9 -11.43 -13.20 8.45
C LYS A 9 -10.08 -13.32 9.18
N THR A 10 -9.32 -14.34 8.84
CA THR A 10 -7.89 -14.40 9.19
C THR A 10 -7.06 -13.89 8.02
N LEU A 11 -6.14 -12.97 8.30
CA LEU A 11 -5.18 -12.45 7.35
C LEU A 11 -3.82 -13.12 7.54
N GLU A 12 -3.19 -13.52 6.45
CA GLU A 12 -1.81 -14.04 6.43
C GLU A 12 -0.96 -13.18 5.50
N LEU A 13 -0.41 -12.10 6.04
CA LEU A 13 0.27 -11.07 5.25
C LEU A 13 1.79 -11.23 5.34
N ASP A 14 2.49 -11.28 4.22
CA ASP A 14 3.95 -11.29 4.15
C ASP A 14 4.53 -10.23 3.20
N THR A 15 3.66 -9.55 2.44
CA THR A 15 4.05 -8.58 1.42
C THR A 15 3.19 -7.33 1.49
N ILE A 16 3.80 -6.18 1.32
CA ILE A 16 3.15 -4.88 1.23
C ILE A 16 3.37 -4.32 -0.18
N PHE A 17 2.29 -3.86 -0.80
CA PHE A 17 2.29 -3.15 -2.08
C PHE A 17 1.86 -1.70 -1.85
N LEU A 18 2.68 -0.76 -2.32
CA LEU A 18 2.49 0.67 -2.12
C LEU A 18 2.49 1.35 -3.49
N ASP A 19 1.47 2.15 -3.78
CA ASP A 19 1.63 3.20 -4.77
C ASP A 19 2.59 4.30 -4.28
N PHE A 20 3.13 5.10 -5.19
CA PHE A 20 4.12 6.13 -4.89
C PHE A 20 3.50 7.49 -4.59
N ASN A 21 3.20 8.29 -5.61
CA ASN A 21 2.65 9.64 -5.47
C ASN A 21 1.20 9.61 -4.98
N GLY A 22 0.83 10.50 -4.08
CA GLY A 22 -0.48 10.51 -3.43
C GLY A 22 -0.65 9.41 -2.37
N THR A 23 0.32 8.50 -2.24
CA THR A 23 0.32 7.40 -1.26
C THR A 23 1.49 7.51 -0.30
N ILE A 24 2.72 7.07 -0.65
CA ILE A 24 3.90 7.19 0.23
C ILE A 24 4.71 8.48 0.01
N ALA A 25 4.47 9.15 -1.12
CA ALA A 25 5.13 10.39 -1.50
C ALA A 25 4.09 11.49 -1.75
N VAL A 26 4.47 12.74 -1.50
CA VAL A 26 3.73 13.93 -1.93
C VAL A 26 4.64 14.72 -2.85
N ASP A 27 4.15 15.05 -4.05
CA ASP A 27 4.93 15.76 -5.08
C ASP A 27 6.27 15.07 -5.41
N GLY A 28 6.32 13.74 -5.32
CA GLY A 28 7.53 12.96 -5.60
C GLY A 28 8.53 12.83 -4.45
N VAL A 29 8.21 13.31 -3.24
CA VAL A 29 9.08 13.24 -2.06
C VAL A 29 8.48 12.36 -0.98
N ILE A 30 9.25 11.40 -0.46
CA ILE A 30 8.84 10.54 0.66
C ILE A 30 9.16 11.26 1.98
N PRO A 31 8.17 11.50 2.87
CA PRO A 31 8.43 12.06 4.19
C PRO A 31 9.32 11.14 5.05
N LYS A 32 10.21 11.73 5.88
CA LYS A 32 11.09 10.97 6.78
C LYS A 32 10.33 10.01 7.71
N SER A 33 9.14 10.43 8.17
CA SER A 33 8.22 9.62 8.98
C SER A 33 7.82 8.33 8.29
N VAL A 34 7.57 8.38 6.98
CA VAL A 34 7.21 7.23 6.15
C VAL A 34 8.41 6.31 5.99
N CYS A 35 9.59 6.87 5.66
CA CYS A 35 10.84 6.10 5.56
C CYS A 35 11.11 5.23 6.80
N GLN A 36 10.96 5.80 8.00
CA GLN A 36 11.16 5.09 9.27
C GLN A 36 10.19 3.91 9.46
N ARG A 37 8.93 4.07 9.06
CA ARG A 37 7.92 3.01 9.12
C ARG A 37 8.19 1.91 8.10
N LEU A 38 8.63 2.27 6.90
CA LEU A 38 9.02 1.29 5.88
C LEU A 38 10.21 0.45 6.34
N ILE A 39 11.23 1.07 6.93
CA ILE A 39 12.37 0.35 7.53
C ILE A 39 11.91 -0.59 8.64
N THR A 40 11.02 -0.13 9.52
CA THR A 40 10.46 -0.96 10.60
C THR A 40 9.70 -2.18 10.06
N LEU A 41 8.87 -1.98 9.04
CA LEU A 41 8.07 -3.04 8.43
C LEU A 41 8.91 -4.03 7.62
N ALA A 42 10.02 -3.58 7.01
CA ALA A 42 10.88 -4.46 6.21
C ALA A 42 11.53 -5.61 7.01
N GLY A 43 11.56 -5.53 8.34
CA GLY A 43 11.98 -6.66 9.19
C GLY A 43 11.05 -7.88 9.09
N ASN A 44 9.79 -7.69 8.68
CA ASN A 44 8.77 -8.75 8.63
C ASN A 44 8.04 -8.86 7.29
N PHE A 45 8.20 -7.89 6.39
CA PHE A 45 7.48 -7.82 5.12
C PHE A 45 8.42 -7.58 3.95
N ARG A 46 8.11 -8.19 2.81
CA ARG A 46 8.61 -7.72 1.50
C ARG A 46 7.81 -6.49 1.11
N ILE A 47 8.48 -5.40 0.76
CA ILE A 47 7.79 -4.15 0.42
C ILE A 47 8.03 -3.82 -1.06
N TYR A 48 6.96 -3.73 -1.83
CA TYR A 48 6.98 -3.31 -3.23
C TYR A 48 6.45 -1.89 -3.35
N VAL A 49 7.20 -1.03 -4.03
CA VAL A 49 6.77 0.32 -4.41
C VAL A 49 6.52 0.33 -5.91
N LEU A 50 5.29 0.65 -6.31
CA LEU A 50 4.81 0.56 -7.68
C LEU A 50 4.54 1.95 -8.22
N THR A 51 5.20 2.34 -9.33
CA THR A 51 5.02 3.69 -9.88
C THR A 51 5.27 3.78 -11.38
N ALA A 52 4.59 4.72 -12.04
CA ALA A 52 4.96 5.12 -13.40
C ALA A 52 6.13 6.12 -13.42
N ASP A 53 6.62 6.52 -12.25
CA ASP A 53 7.72 7.46 -12.02
C ASP A 53 7.57 8.79 -12.79
N THR A 54 6.37 9.38 -12.72
CA THR A 54 6.03 10.61 -13.45
C THR A 54 6.90 11.80 -13.10
N ASN A 55 7.46 11.82 -11.88
CA ASN A 55 8.32 12.90 -11.39
C ASN A 55 9.81 12.59 -11.57
N GLY A 56 10.17 11.35 -11.95
CA GLY A 56 11.56 10.91 -12.10
C GLY A 56 12.35 10.79 -10.79
N THR A 57 11.68 10.88 -9.64
CA THR A 57 12.30 10.89 -8.31
C THR A 57 12.24 9.54 -7.61
N ALA A 58 11.45 8.58 -8.10
CA ALA A 58 11.14 7.38 -7.33
C ALA A 58 12.41 6.55 -7.01
N LYS A 59 13.33 6.47 -7.97
CA LYS A 59 14.60 5.76 -7.78
C LYS A 59 15.44 6.37 -6.66
N GLU A 60 15.62 7.69 -6.68
CA GLU A 60 16.40 8.42 -5.68
C GLU A 60 15.77 8.31 -4.29
N GLN A 61 14.45 8.53 -4.20
CA GLN A 61 13.73 8.48 -2.92
C GLN A 61 13.72 7.07 -2.28
N CYS A 62 13.79 6.03 -3.10
CA CYS A 62 13.80 4.64 -2.62
C CYS A 62 15.20 4.05 -2.44
N GLU A 63 16.28 4.73 -2.85
CA GLU A 63 17.63 4.15 -2.92
C GLU A 63 18.14 3.61 -1.58
N GLN A 64 17.81 4.30 -0.48
CA GLN A 64 18.22 3.92 0.88
C GLN A 64 17.13 3.15 1.64
N LEU A 65 16.01 2.82 1.00
CA LEU A 65 14.91 2.13 1.63
C LEU A 65 14.95 0.63 1.31
N PRO A 66 14.60 -0.24 2.26
CA PRO A 66 14.53 -1.68 2.05
C PRO A 66 13.26 -2.07 1.27
N VAL A 67 13.14 -1.61 0.03
CA VAL A 67 11.97 -1.79 -0.84
C VAL A 67 12.37 -2.28 -2.24
N TYR A 68 11.47 -3.03 -2.86
CA TYR A 68 11.54 -3.39 -4.28
C TYR A 68 10.80 -2.34 -5.09
N LEU A 69 11.52 -1.39 -5.68
CA LEU A 69 10.95 -0.43 -6.61
C LEU A 69 10.65 -1.11 -7.96
N GLN A 70 9.41 -1.03 -8.41
CA GLN A 70 8.96 -1.52 -9.71
C GLN A 70 8.35 -0.36 -10.49
N THR A 71 9.03 0.01 -11.58
CA THR A 71 8.56 1.03 -12.51
C THR A 71 7.91 0.39 -13.73
N PHE A 72 6.91 1.07 -14.31
CA PHE A 72 6.22 0.58 -15.51
C PHE A 72 5.85 1.73 -16.45
N PRO A 73 5.70 1.46 -17.77
CA PRO A 73 5.29 2.46 -18.73
C PRO A 73 3.92 3.08 -18.40
N SER A 74 3.78 4.36 -18.71
CA SER A 74 2.50 5.07 -18.59
C SER A 74 1.46 4.47 -19.56
N GLY A 75 0.22 4.29 -19.07
CA GLY A 75 -0.92 3.79 -19.87
C GLY A 75 -1.50 2.45 -19.43
N ASN A 76 -0.74 1.57 -18.77
CA ASN A 76 -1.23 0.26 -18.31
C ASN A 76 -1.03 -0.01 -16.81
N ALA A 77 -0.94 1.04 -16.00
CA ALA A 77 -0.66 0.96 -14.57
C ALA A 77 -1.65 0.03 -13.82
N ARG A 78 -2.95 0.12 -14.14
CA ARG A 78 -4.02 -0.63 -13.45
C ARG A 78 -3.82 -2.13 -13.53
N ASP A 79 -3.65 -2.64 -14.74
CA ASP A 79 -3.50 -4.07 -14.96
C ASP A 79 -2.11 -4.54 -14.54
N TYR A 80 -1.06 -3.74 -14.77
CA TYR A 80 0.29 -4.09 -14.32
C TYR A 80 0.35 -4.32 -12.80
N LYS A 81 -0.19 -3.38 -12.00
CA LYS A 81 -0.20 -3.49 -10.53
C LYS A 81 -0.97 -4.73 -10.07
N LYS A 82 -2.13 -5.00 -10.68
CA LYS A 82 -2.96 -6.19 -10.40
C LYS A 82 -2.22 -7.48 -10.72
N GLU A 83 -1.65 -7.61 -11.91
CA GLU A 83 -0.97 -8.83 -12.35
C GLU A 83 0.30 -9.10 -11.52
N LEU A 84 1.06 -8.05 -11.19
CA LEU A 84 2.22 -8.17 -10.31
C LEU A 84 1.80 -8.67 -8.92
N LEU A 85 0.78 -8.05 -8.31
CA LEU A 85 0.25 -8.50 -7.02
C LEU A 85 -0.22 -9.97 -7.07
N LYS A 86 -0.89 -10.39 -8.16
CA LYS A 86 -1.29 -11.78 -8.37
C LYS A 86 -0.10 -12.72 -8.42
N SER A 87 0.94 -12.37 -9.18
CA SER A 87 2.14 -13.19 -9.33
C SER A 87 2.89 -13.41 -8.01
N VAL A 88 2.85 -12.45 -7.08
CA VAL A 88 3.47 -12.56 -5.74
C VAL A 88 2.60 -13.35 -4.76
N GLY A 89 1.29 -13.42 -5.04
CA GLY A 89 0.29 -14.14 -4.27
C GLY A 89 -0.62 -13.20 -3.51
N ALA A 90 -1.65 -12.70 -4.20
CA ALA A 90 -2.61 -11.70 -3.73
C ALA A 90 -3.13 -11.91 -2.30
N ARG A 91 -3.41 -13.18 -1.94
CA ARG A 91 -3.95 -13.59 -0.64
C ARG A 91 -2.99 -13.33 0.54
N ARG A 92 -1.74 -12.94 0.27
CA ARG A 92 -0.73 -12.59 1.27
C ARG A 92 -0.29 -11.13 1.23
N CYS A 93 -0.97 -10.32 0.42
CA CYS A 93 -0.58 -8.95 0.15
C CYS A 93 -1.48 -7.97 0.91
N ALA A 94 -0.87 -6.99 1.55
CA ALA A 94 -1.50 -5.74 1.91
C ALA A 94 -1.25 -4.70 0.81
N ALA A 95 -2.26 -3.98 0.34
CA ALA A 95 -2.13 -3.00 -0.73
C ALA A 95 -2.59 -1.61 -0.29
N PHE A 96 -1.78 -0.59 -0.59
CA PHE A 96 -2.06 0.82 -0.27
C PHE A 96 -2.02 1.64 -1.54
N GLY A 97 -3.00 2.51 -1.72
CA GLY A 97 -3.09 3.39 -2.87
C GLY A 97 -4.11 4.51 -2.66
N ASN A 98 -4.06 5.51 -3.52
CA ASN A 98 -5.02 6.61 -3.53
C ASN A 98 -5.68 6.80 -4.90
N GLY A 99 -5.07 6.31 -5.97
CA GLY A 99 -5.42 6.65 -7.33
C GLY A 99 -6.38 5.67 -8.01
N ARG A 100 -6.95 6.09 -9.15
CA ARG A 100 -7.73 5.21 -10.03
C ARG A 100 -6.89 4.04 -10.57
N ASN A 101 -5.58 4.25 -10.67
CA ASN A 101 -4.61 3.24 -11.08
C ASN A 101 -4.48 2.09 -10.06
N ASP A 102 -4.89 2.28 -8.81
CA ASP A 102 -4.72 1.29 -7.74
C ASP A 102 -5.94 0.40 -7.53
N GLU A 103 -7.09 0.77 -8.11
CA GLU A 103 -8.38 0.12 -7.88
C GLU A 103 -8.32 -1.41 -7.99
N LEU A 104 -7.70 -1.93 -9.06
CA LEU A 104 -7.65 -3.37 -9.28
C LEU A 104 -6.68 -4.09 -8.33
N MET A 105 -5.60 -3.42 -7.92
CA MET A 105 -4.65 -3.95 -6.95
C MET A 105 -5.31 -4.05 -5.56
N LEU A 106 -6.04 -3.01 -5.14
CA LEU A 106 -6.73 -2.98 -3.85
C LEU A 106 -7.86 -4.02 -3.80
N LYS A 107 -8.63 -4.19 -4.88
CA LYS A 107 -9.68 -5.21 -4.99
C LYS A 107 -9.19 -6.64 -4.81
N GLU A 108 -7.98 -6.92 -5.28
CA GLU A 108 -7.44 -8.28 -5.33
C GLU A 108 -6.64 -8.64 -4.06
N ALA A 109 -6.07 -7.65 -3.38
CA ALA A 109 -5.28 -7.85 -2.17
C ALA A 109 -6.08 -8.50 -1.03
N ALA A 110 -5.40 -9.24 -0.15
CA ALA A 110 -6.03 -9.79 1.05
C ALA A 110 -6.47 -8.72 2.05
N PHE A 111 -5.69 -7.65 2.12
CA PHE A 111 -5.97 -6.46 2.91
C PHE A 111 -5.68 -5.21 2.08
N SER A 112 -6.60 -4.26 2.04
CA SER A 112 -6.45 -3.05 1.24
C SER A 112 -6.76 -1.78 2.02
N VAL A 113 -5.97 -0.74 1.76
CA VAL A 113 -6.10 0.57 2.42
C VAL A 113 -6.10 1.69 1.38
N ALA A 114 -7.17 2.48 1.38
CA ALA A 114 -7.23 3.72 0.62
C ALA A 114 -6.62 4.87 1.44
N VAL A 115 -5.62 5.55 0.88
CA VAL A 115 -4.97 6.70 1.51
C VAL A 115 -5.60 7.98 0.98
N MET A 116 -6.18 8.79 1.86
CA MET A 116 -6.77 10.08 1.46
C MET A 116 -5.70 11.12 1.16
N GLY A 117 -4.67 11.22 2.01
CA GLY A 117 -3.47 12.02 1.77
C GLY A 117 -3.74 13.51 1.53
N LYS A 118 -2.72 14.21 1.02
CA LYS A 118 -2.80 15.64 0.65
C LYS A 118 -3.24 15.86 -0.79
N GLU A 119 -2.99 14.89 -1.66
CA GLU A 119 -3.36 14.93 -3.09
C GLU A 119 -4.82 14.47 -3.32
N GLY A 120 -5.51 14.06 -2.27
CA GLY A 120 -6.85 13.48 -2.34
C GLY A 120 -6.82 12.02 -2.79
N VAL A 121 -8.02 11.43 -2.82
CA VAL A 121 -8.23 10.03 -3.18
C VAL A 121 -9.28 9.94 -4.28
N TYR A 122 -9.09 8.99 -5.19
CA TYR A 122 -10.12 8.63 -6.15
C TYR A 122 -11.37 8.14 -5.40
N GLY A 123 -12.43 8.95 -5.36
CA GLY A 123 -13.56 8.71 -4.46
C GLY A 123 -14.25 7.34 -4.62
N LYS A 124 -14.14 6.69 -5.79
CA LYS A 124 -14.66 5.32 -5.95
C LYS A 124 -13.78 4.26 -5.28
N LEU A 125 -12.48 4.50 -5.11
CA LEU A 125 -11.54 3.61 -4.44
C LEU A 125 -11.94 3.35 -2.98
N LEU A 126 -12.59 4.32 -2.33
CA LEU A 126 -13.06 4.22 -0.95
C LEU A 126 -14.04 3.07 -0.73
N LYS A 127 -14.81 2.69 -1.77
CA LYS A 127 -15.76 1.56 -1.69
C LYS A 127 -15.08 0.20 -1.86
N GLU A 128 -13.84 0.20 -2.33
CA GLU A 128 -13.10 -0.99 -2.73
C GLU A 128 -12.01 -1.36 -1.71
N ALA A 129 -11.68 -0.45 -0.80
CA ALA A 129 -10.70 -0.68 0.26
C ALA A 129 -11.36 -1.26 1.52
N ASP A 130 -10.63 -2.11 2.25
CA ASP A 130 -11.08 -2.60 3.56
C ASP A 130 -11.08 -1.47 4.61
N ILE A 131 -10.06 -0.60 4.59
CA ILE A 131 -9.93 0.56 5.49
C ILE A 131 -9.57 1.81 4.69
N CYS A 132 -10.07 2.97 5.13
CA CYS A 132 -9.65 4.28 4.62
C CYS A 132 -8.92 5.05 5.71
N VAL A 133 -7.80 5.70 5.36
CA VAL A 133 -6.97 6.46 6.30
C VAL A 133 -6.71 7.88 5.82
N SER A 134 -6.50 8.80 6.76
CA SER A 134 -6.12 10.19 6.47
C SER A 134 -4.72 10.33 5.90
N SER A 135 -3.77 9.52 6.39
CA SER A 135 -2.38 9.56 5.99
C SER A 135 -1.81 8.15 5.81
N ILE A 136 -0.73 8.03 5.05
CA ILE A 136 -0.03 6.77 4.89
C ILE A 136 0.65 6.32 6.18
N GLU A 137 1.09 7.24 7.04
CA GLU A 137 1.61 6.91 8.36
C GLU A 137 0.59 6.13 9.19
N ASP A 138 -0.67 6.61 9.22
CA ASP A 138 -1.77 5.91 9.89
C ASP A 138 -1.99 4.52 9.29
N GLY A 139 -1.93 4.41 7.95
CA GLY A 139 -2.07 3.17 7.22
C GLY A 139 -0.98 2.14 7.54
N LEU A 140 0.29 2.55 7.52
CA LEU A 140 1.42 1.67 7.86
C LEU A 140 1.38 1.26 9.34
N GLU A 141 0.90 2.15 10.22
CA GLU A 141 0.72 1.84 11.64
C GLU A 141 -0.34 0.75 11.90
N LEU A 142 -1.26 0.50 10.98
CA LEU A 142 -2.18 -0.64 11.09
C LEU A 142 -1.45 -2.00 11.06
N LEU A 143 -0.30 -2.07 10.36
CA LEU A 143 0.52 -3.27 10.29
C LEU A 143 1.54 -3.35 11.43
N ILE A 144 1.98 -2.21 11.97
CA ILE A 144 2.85 -2.15 13.15
C ILE A 144 2.06 -2.41 14.44
N HIS A 145 0.81 -1.94 14.49
CA HIS A 145 -0.09 -2.06 15.64
C HIS A 145 -1.41 -2.76 15.23
N PRO A 146 -1.38 -4.08 15.00
CA PRO A 146 -2.49 -4.83 14.40
C PRO A 146 -3.81 -4.78 15.18
N ASN A 147 -3.80 -4.45 16.47
CA ASN A 147 -5.02 -4.23 17.25
C ASN A 147 -5.89 -3.10 16.67
N ARG A 148 -5.29 -2.10 16.01
CA ARG A 148 -6.02 -1.02 15.34
C ARG A 148 -6.74 -1.51 14.09
N LEU A 149 -6.08 -2.38 13.31
CA LEU A 149 -6.68 -3.05 12.15
C LEU A 149 -7.85 -3.92 12.59
N ILE A 150 -7.66 -4.75 13.63
CA ILE A 150 -8.72 -5.61 14.18
C ILE A 150 -9.91 -4.78 14.64
N ALA A 151 -9.68 -3.69 15.37
CA ALA A 151 -10.76 -2.83 15.86
C ALA A 151 -11.61 -2.23 14.74
N GLY A 152 -11.02 -1.95 13.58
CA GLY A 152 -11.73 -1.40 12.42
C GLY A 152 -12.50 -2.43 11.58
N LEU A 153 -12.21 -3.72 11.71
CA LEU A 153 -12.74 -4.77 10.83
C LEU A 153 -13.52 -5.89 11.52
N ARG A 154 -13.46 -6.00 12.84
CA ARG A 154 -14.24 -7.01 13.59
C ARG A 154 -15.74 -6.73 13.52
N GLY A 155 -16.53 -7.80 13.60
CA GLY A 155 -18.01 -7.80 13.50
C GLY A 155 -18.48 -8.35 12.16
#